data_AF-A0AB37KNM9-F1
#
_entry.id   AF-A0AB37KNM9-F1
#
_cell.length_a   1.000
_cell.length_b   1.000
_cell.length_c   1.000
_cell.angle_alpha   90.00
_cell.angle_beta   90.00
_cell.angle_gamma   90.00
#
_symmetry.space_group_name_H-M   'P 1'
#
loop_
_entity.id
_entity.type
_entity.pdbx_description
1 polymer ?
#
loop_
_entity_poly.entity_id
_entity_poly.type
_entity_poly.pdbx_seq_one_letter_code
_entity_poly.pdbx_strand_id
1 'polypeptide(L)'
;MNKKIISLILMFIMIGELMFTSMPVVKASDYLDVTATATSITSVKLSWGAQKGVTQYKIYRAVADEDWNAGKYKLIATISGKKKSYTDKKAKPEKRYTYMIRGYKNKKKVIETGIPASAYTGPVCSFDEYQFAEAPRSTKSITLKLYSSGGVLPTGYEIYRKEMGIVGYKKIATVKKSVESLNYKDKTVKAGKTYRYKVRTYIKVGKKKYYSAFTDYEQISATNRSGKYTFKFDNSVKCADNETVYKITSKAYNDTLKLYDNAVLTIELDNGSTIETGIDIISYRKGDGPWKKYKSNQSLTLKANETLWLKVRATQDVKIKNLKNVQSYELNMDVTYGKISSFLWAYPYAGTAKTVMNSEAIH
;
A
#
# COMPACT_ATOMS: atom_id res chain seq x y z
N MET A 1 -33.98 31.25 18.59
CA MET A 1 -33.10 31.30 19.76
C MET A 1 -32.22 30.05 19.73
N ASN A 2 -30.89 30.22 19.60
CA ASN A 2 -29.80 29.40 20.17
C ASN A 2 -30.02 27.87 20.32
N LYS A 3 -29.15 26.97 19.85
CA LYS A 3 -27.69 27.03 19.70
C LYS A 3 -27.23 25.85 18.85
N LYS A 4 -26.24 26.10 17.99
CA LYS A 4 -25.41 25.09 17.31
C LYS A 4 -24.72 24.22 18.37
N ILE A 5 -24.94 22.91 18.32
CA ILE A 5 -24.09 21.94 19.01
C ILE A 5 -22.84 21.77 18.15
N ILE A 6 -21.79 22.49 18.53
CA ILE A 6 -20.43 22.26 18.07
C ILE A 6 -19.97 20.98 18.78
N SER A 7 -19.96 19.86 18.06
CA SER A 7 -19.34 18.64 18.55
C SER A 7 -17.83 18.78 18.39
N LEU A 8 -17.21 19.07 19.54
CA LEU A 8 -15.78 19.19 19.78
C LEU A 8 -15.15 17.79 19.64
N ILE A 9 -14.47 17.51 18.53
CA ILE A 9 -13.62 16.31 18.43
C ILE A 9 -12.41 16.54 19.33
N LEU A 10 -12.44 15.86 20.48
CA LEU A 10 -11.35 15.79 21.45
C LEU A 10 -10.05 15.36 20.76
N MET A 11 -9.06 16.24 20.86
CA MET A 11 -7.67 16.00 20.58
C MET A 11 -7.10 15.14 21.73
N PHE A 12 -6.98 13.83 21.54
CA PHE A 12 -6.24 12.97 22.46
C PHE A 12 -4.75 13.29 22.38
N ILE A 13 -4.30 14.25 23.19
CA ILE A 13 -2.92 14.35 23.66
C ILE A 13 -2.87 13.53 24.95
N MET A 14 -2.62 12.23 24.83
CA MET A 14 -2.20 11.41 25.97
C MET A 14 -0.70 11.56 26.12
N ILE A 15 -0.32 12.44 27.05
CA ILE A 15 0.97 12.45 27.71
C ILE A 15 1.10 11.10 28.41
N GLY A 16 1.93 10.21 27.87
CA GLY A 16 2.33 9.01 28.58
C GLY A 16 3.31 9.38 29.68
N GLU A 17 2.79 9.64 30.88
CA GLU A 17 3.59 9.66 32.10
C GLU A 17 4.31 8.32 32.26
N LEU A 18 5.62 8.39 32.50
CA LEU A 18 6.42 7.23 32.86
C LEU A 18 5.98 6.71 34.22
N MET A 19 5.08 5.73 34.22
CA MET A 19 5.05 4.73 35.27
C MET A 19 6.29 3.85 35.11
N PHE A 20 7.37 4.15 35.83
CA PHE A 20 8.45 3.20 36.04
C PHE A 20 7.94 2.09 36.95
N THR A 21 7.22 1.13 36.38
CA THR A 21 7.18 -0.21 36.99
C THR A 21 8.59 -0.78 36.87
N SER A 22 9.17 -1.19 38.00
CA SER A 22 10.49 -1.83 38.01
C SER A 22 10.42 -3.05 37.10
N MET A 23 10.99 -2.94 35.90
CA MET A 23 11.12 -4.07 34.99
C MET A 23 11.74 -5.24 35.76
N PRO A 24 11.24 -6.49 35.58
CA PRO A 24 11.93 -7.65 36.11
C PRO A 24 13.37 -7.62 35.63
N VAL A 25 14.32 -7.95 36.52
CA VAL A 25 15.75 -8.03 36.19
C VAL A 25 15.90 -9.00 35.02
N VAL A 26 16.05 -8.45 33.81
CA VAL A 26 16.35 -9.22 32.61
C VAL A 26 17.65 -9.94 32.90
N LYS A 27 17.64 -11.28 32.82
CA LYS A 27 18.84 -12.11 32.86
C LYS A 27 19.87 -11.47 31.92
N ALA A 28 21.04 -11.10 32.45
CA ALA A 28 22.05 -10.40 31.65
C ALA A 28 22.36 -11.23 30.41
N SER A 29 22.17 -10.63 29.22
CA SER A 29 22.56 -11.25 27.96
C SER A 29 24.05 -11.58 27.98
N ASP A 30 24.43 -12.75 27.46
CA ASP A 30 25.84 -13.14 27.29
C ASP A 30 26.57 -12.25 26.27
N TYR A 31 25.82 -11.40 25.56
CA TYR A 31 26.31 -10.54 24.50
C TYR A 31 25.97 -9.07 24.75
N LEU A 32 26.77 -8.20 24.14
CA LEU A 32 26.55 -6.77 24.18
C LEU A 32 25.57 -6.34 23.08
N ASP A 33 24.36 -5.93 23.46
CA ASP A 33 23.41 -5.34 22.51
C ASP A 33 23.84 -3.93 22.12
N VAL A 34 24.08 -3.74 20.82
CA VAL A 34 24.56 -2.49 20.25
C VAL A 34 23.57 -2.03 19.19
N THR A 35 23.18 -0.76 19.28
CA THR A 35 22.43 -0.07 18.22
C THR A 35 23.39 0.80 17.42
N ALA A 36 23.21 0.84 16.10
CA ALA A 36 23.94 1.74 15.21
C ALA A 36 22.94 2.62 14.46
N THR A 37 23.13 3.94 14.54
CA THR A 37 22.25 4.93 13.90
C THR A 37 23.09 5.90 13.09
N ALA A 38 22.85 5.98 11.78
CA ALA A 38 23.48 7.00 10.94
C ALA A 38 22.87 8.38 11.27
N THR A 39 23.65 9.24 11.91
CA THR A 39 23.21 10.58 12.31
C THR A 39 23.49 11.63 11.23
N SER A 40 24.40 11.32 10.30
CA SER A 40 24.64 12.07 9.08
C SER A 40 25.25 11.16 8.03
N ILE A 41 25.44 11.67 6.82
CA ILE A 41 26.13 10.94 5.75
C ILE A 41 27.61 10.63 6.07
N THR A 42 28.18 11.24 7.12
CA THR A 42 29.57 11.04 7.55
C THR A 42 29.69 10.59 9.00
N SER A 43 28.58 10.24 9.66
CA SER A 43 28.63 9.82 11.06
C SER A 43 27.62 8.74 11.44
N VAL A 44 28.10 7.76 12.21
CA VAL A 44 27.28 6.71 12.82
C VAL A 44 27.47 6.74 14.33
N LYS A 45 26.36 6.83 15.07
CA LYS A 45 26.34 6.72 16.54
C LYS A 45 26.06 5.27 16.92
N LEU A 46 26.94 4.72 17.73
CA LEU A 46 26.79 3.43 18.40
C LEU A 46 26.34 3.67 19.84
N SER A 47 25.35 2.92 20.32
CA SER A 47 24.88 2.99 21.71
C SER A 47 24.62 1.60 22.28
N TRP A 48 24.95 1.40 23.56
CA TRP A 48 24.82 0.12 24.27
C TRP A 48 24.55 0.32 25.77
N GLY A 49 24.07 -0.74 26.43
CA GLY A 49 23.83 -0.75 27.88
C GLY A 49 25.12 -0.74 28.72
N ALA A 50 25.05 -0.23 29.95
CA ALA A 50 26.21 -0.21 30.86
C ALA A 50 26.68 -1.64 31.20
N GLN A 51 28.00 -1.88 31.21
CA GLN A 51 28.57 -3.19 31.54
C GLN A 51 29.42 -3.12 32.80
N LYS A 52 29.12 -4.00 33.77
CA LYS A 52 29.83 -4.05 35.06
C LYS A 52 31.24 -4.63 34.86
N GLY A 53 32.23 -3.97 35.44
CA GLY A 53 33.62 -4.45 35.43
C GLY A 53 34.37 -4.31 34.10
N VAL A 54 33.74 -3.80 33.04
CA VAL A 54 34.44 -3.46 31.80
C VAL A 54 35.26 -2.20 32.02
N THR A 55 36.56 -2.28 31.74
CA THR A 55 37.53 -1.19 31.89
C THR A 55 37.75 -0.43 30.58
N GLN A 56 37.61 -1.11 29.44
CA GLN A 56 37.75 -0.52 28.10
C GLN A 56 36.89 -1.25 27.08
N TYR A 57 36.48 -0.53 26.02
CA TYR A 57 35.89 -1.10 24.82
C TYR A 57 36.80 -0.89 23.62
N LYS A 58 36.92 -1.92 22.77
CA LYS A 58 37.49 -1.83 21.43
C LYS A 58 36.37 -1.91 20.41
N ILE A 59 36.32 -0.94 19.50
CA ILE A 59 35.25 -0.78 18.52
C ILE A 59 35.81 -1.08 17.14
N TYR A 60 35.18 -2.01 16.45
CA TYR A 60 35.56 -2.47 15.13
C TYR A 60 34.48 -2.11 14.13
N ARG A 61 34.90 -1.78 12.91
CA ARG A 61 34.02 -1.47 11.78
C ARG A 61 34.46 -2.22 10.54
N ALA A 62 33.52 -2.76 9.79
CA ALA A 62 33.71 -3.24 8.43
C ALA A 62 32.79 -2.46 7.49
N VAL A 63 33.20 -2.36 6.21
CA VAL A 63 32.30 -1.96 5.12
C VAL A 63 31.58 -3.22 4.66
N ALA A 64 30.28 -3.12 4.43
CA ALA A 64 29.48 -4.19 3.87
C ALA A 64 29.06 -3.89 2.42
N ASP A 65 28.78 -4.95 1.66
CA ASP A 65 28.13 -4.88 0.36
C ASP A 65 26.63 -4.61 0.49
N GLU A 66 25.89 -4.69 -0.62
CA GLU A 66 24.45 -4.38 -0.65
C GLU A 66 23.58 -5.37 0.13
N ASP A 67 24.06 -6.61 0.27
CA ASP A 67 23.42 -7.72 1.00
C ASP A 67 23.87 -7.80 2.46
N TRP A 68 24.56 -6.75 2.96
CA TRP A 68 25.09 -6.65 4.31
C TRP A 68 26.20 -7.66 4.65
N ASN A 69 26.85 -8.27 3.65
CA ASN A 69 28.02 -9.10 3.90
C ASN A 69 29.20 -8.21 4.30
N ALA A 70 29.61 -8.36 5.56
CA ALA A 70 30.70 -7.58 6.12
C ALA A 70 32.05 -8.04 5.54
N GLY A 71 32.84 -7.09 5.04
CA GLY A 71 34.25 -7.34 4.76
C GLY A 71 35.09 -7.46 6.05
N LYS A 72 36.41 -7.26 5.91
CA LYS A 72 37.33 -7.35 7.05
C LYS A 72 37.12 -6.21 8.06
N TYR A 73 36.84 -6.57 9.32
CA TYR A 73 36.74 -5.63 10.43
C TYR A 73 38.09 -5.01 10.79
N LYS A 74 38.06 -3.70 11.05
CA LYS A 74 39.23 -2.92 11.50
C LYS A 74 38.90 -2.20 12.80
N LEU A 75 39.86 -2.16 13.72
CA LEU A 75 39.76 -1.37 14.95
C LEU A 75 39.71 0.12 14.59
N ILE A 76 38.67 0.82 15.04
CA ILE A 76 38.51 2.26 14.79
C ILE A 76 38.63 3.11 16.06
N ALA A 77 38.44 2.51 17.25
CA ALA A 77 38.61 3.20 18.51
C ALA A 77 38.83 2.23 19.69
N THR A 78 39.55 2.74 20.70
CA THR A 78 39.57 2.19 22.06
C THR A 78 39.08 3.29 23.00
N ILE A 79 38.07 3.00 23.83
CA ILE A 79 37.45 3.97 24.73
C ILE A 79 37.29 3.42 26.14
N SER A 80 37.11 4.30 27.12
CA SER A 80 36.84 3.92 28.51
C SER A 80 35.59 3.05 28.64
N GLY A 81 35.65 2.03 29.51
CA GLY A 81 34.53 1.15 29.84
C GLY A 81 33.34 1.85 30.51
N LYS A 82 33.53 3.09 30.99
CA LYS A 82 32.44 3.93 31.52
C LYS A 82 31.52 4.49 30.43
N LYS A 83 31.95 4.47 29.16
CA LYS A 83 31.17 5.01 28.03
C LYS A 83 30.06 4.01 27.64
N LYS A 84 28.92 4.57 27.26
CA LYS A 84 27.73 3.85 26.76
C LYS A 84 27.43 4.13 25.29
N SER A 85 28.28 4.93 24.66
CA SER A 85 28.16 5.29 23.24
C SER A 85 29.49 5.72 22.66
N TYR A 86 29.55 5.64 21.33
CA TYR A 86 30.65 6.14 20.51
C TYR A 86 30.09 6.68 19.20
N THR A 87 30.71 7.71 18.63
CA THR A 87 30.33 8.22 17.32
C THR A 87 31.50 8.07 16.38
N ASP A 88 31.34 7.20 15.38
CA ASP A 88 32.26 7.14 14.25
C ASP A 88 32.01 8.36 13.35
N LYS A 89 32.94 9.32 13.39
CA LYS A 89 32.90 10.53 12.55
C LYS A 89 33.69 10.39 11.24
N LYS A 90 34.20 9.19 10.95
CA LYS A 90 34.98 8.87 9.74
C LYS A 90 34.21 7.95 8.80
N ALA A 91 32.88 7.90 8.93
CA ALA A 91 32.02 7.23 7.98
C ALA A 91 31.98 8.04 6.67
N LYS A 92 31.70 7.38 5.55
CA LYS A 92 31.58 8.00 4.23
C LYS A 92 30.13 7.97 3.75
N PRO A 93 29.70 8.91 2.90
CA PRO A 93 28.34 8.91 2.34
C PRO A 93 28.03 7.63 1.57
N GLU A 94 26.77 7.20 1.61
CA GLU A 94 26.26 6.07 0.80
C GLU A 94 27.04 4.76 1.03
N LYS A 95 27.38 4.49 2.29
CA LYS A 95 28.06 3.25 2.69
C LYS A 95 27.28 2.49 3.75
N ARG A 96 27.30 1.16 3.62
CA ARG A 96 26.83 0.22 4.64
C ARG A 96 28.00 -0.14 5.54
N TYR A 97 27.79 -0.01 6.84
CA TYR A 97 28.78 -0.34 7.85
C TYR A 97 28.19 -1.33 8.83
N THR A 98 29.02 -2.28 9.23
CA THR A 98 28.75 -3.18 10.35
C THR A 98 29.76 -2.90 11.47
N TYR A 99 29.31 -3.01 12.71
CA TYR A 99 30.09 -2.69 13.89
C TYR A 99 30.07 -3.85 14.88
N MET A 100 31.24 -4.12 15.46
CA MET A 100 31.40 -5.03 16.59
C MET A 100 32.12 -4.31 17.71
N ILE A 101 31.69 -4.54 18.94
CA ILE A 101 32.30 -3.97 20.13
C ILE A 101 32.77 -5.11 21.02
N ARG A 102 33.98 -5.01 21.54
CA ARG A 102 34.57 -5.95 22.51
C ARG A 102 34.90 -5.22 23.80
N GLY A 103 34.32 -5.63 24.91
CA GLY A 103 34.62 -5.13 26.25
C GLY A 103 35.69 -5.96 26.94
N TYR A 104 36.60 -5.28 27.66
CA TYR A 104 37.73 -5.91 28.34
C TYR A 104 37.80 -5.53 29.82
N LYS A 105 38.19 -6.50 30.66
CA LYS A 105 38.56 -6.34 32.06
C LYS A 105 39.95 -6.94 32.26
N ASN A 106 40.88 -6.19 32.84
CA ASN A 106 42.26 -6.66 33.10
C ASN A 106 42.90 -7.31 31.85
N LYS A 107 42.79 -6.65 30.69
CA LYS A 107 43.28 -7.12 29.37
C LYS A 107 42.60 -8.39 28.81
N LYS A 108 41.67 -9.04 29.53
CA LYS A 108 40.88 -10.16 29.02
C LYS A 108 39.56 -9.67 28.42
N LYS A 109 39.17 -10.22 27.26
CA LYS A 109 37.85 -9.97 26.64
C LYS A 109 36.79 -10.62 27.54
N VAL A 110 35.79 -9.87 27.96
CA VAL A 110 34.73 -10.36 28.87
C VAL A 110 33.33 -10.27 28.27
N ILE A 111 33.14 -9.44 27.25
CA ILE A 111 31.88 -9.34 26.53
C ILE A 111 32.16 -8.89 25.10
N GLU A 112 31.33 -9.33 24.16
CA GLU A 112 31.33 -8.79 22.81
C GLU A 112 29.92 -8.73 22.23
N THR A 113 29.77 -7.95 21.17
CA THR A 113 28.54 -7.89 20.40
C THR A 113 28.19 -9.27 19.84
N GLY A 114 26.94 -9.70 20.01
CA GLY A 114 26.43 -10.95 19.44
C GLY A 114 26.18 -10.79 17.94
N ILE A 115 25.12 -10.06 17.57
CA ILE A 115 24.82 -9.71 16.18
C ILE A 115 25.44 -8.34 15.86
N PRO A 116 26.31 -8.23 14.83
CA PRO A 116 26.91 -6.95 14.45
C PRO A 116 25.86 -5.86 14.20
N ALA A 117 26.08 -4.68 14.76
CA ALA A 117 25.19 -3.55 14.57
C ALA A 117 25.43 -2.91 13.19
N SER A 118 24.36 -2.66 12.45
CA SER A 118 24.42 -2.21 11.06
C SER A 118 23.84 -0.81 10.88
N ALA A 119 24.46 0.00 10.02
CA ALA A 119 23.95 1.32 9.65
C ALA A 119 24.32 1.68 8.21
N TYR A 120 23.38 2.33 7.51
CA TYR A 120 23.59 2.87 6.18
C TYR A 120 23.64 4.41 6.23
N THR A 121 24.69 5.00 5.66
CA THR A 121 24.93 6.46 5.69
C THR A 121 24.40 7.19 4.45
N GLY A 122 23.58 6.55 3.64
CA GLY A 122 22.89 7.19 2.52
C GLY A 122 21.42 7.48 2.83
N PRO A 123 20.76 8.28 1.97
CA PRO A 123 19.31 8.40 1.97
C PRO A 123 18.66 7.13 1.38
N VAL A 124 17.44 6.83 1.85
CA VAL A 124 16.61 5.72 1.36
C VAL A 124 15.25 6.29 0.95
N CYS A 125 14.58 5.68 -0.02
CA CYS A 125 13.23 6.06 -0.38
C CYS A 125 12.45 4.81 -0.80
N SER A 126 11.21 4.72 -0.33
CA SER A 126 10.25 3.72 -0.75
C SER A 126 8.86 4.33 -0.85
N PHE A 127 8.01 3.63 -1.56
CA PHE A 127 6.57 3.78 -1.48
C PHE A 127 6.05 2.98 -0.28
N ASP A 128 4.95 3.43 0.33
CA ASP A 128 4.18 2.62 1.27
C ASP A 128 3.67 1.35 0.58
N GLU A 129 3.88 0.19 1.18
CA GLU A 129 3.47 -1.10 0.64
C GLU A 129 1.93 -1.27 0.62
N TYR A 130 1.24 -0.68 1.59
CA TYR A 130 -0.21 -0.81 1.77
C TYR A 130 -1.02 0.29 1.08
N GLN A 131 -0.37 1.31 0.52
CA GLN A 131 -1.12 2.42 -0.05
C GLN A 131 -2.04 1.99 -1.20
N PHE A 132 -1.87 0.82 -1.84
CA PHE A 132 -2.50 0.57 -3.14
C PHE A 132 -3.82 -0.21 -3.13
N ALA A 133 -4.06 -1.03 -2.10
CA ALA A 133 -5.37 -1.64 -1.86
C ALA A 133 -6.39 -0.58 -1.41
N GLU A 134 -5.96 0.44 -0.66
CA GLU A 134 -6.87 1.43 -0.06
C GLU A 134 -6.65 2.88 -0.53
N ALA A 135 -5.70 3.13 -1.45
CA ALA A 135 -5.35 4.50 -1.86
C ALA A 135 -6.59 5.28 -2.28
N PRO A 136 -6.85 6.44 -1.66
CA PRO A 136 -7.87 7.36 -2.14
C PRO A 136 -7.41 7.94 -3.48
N ARG A 137 -7.79 7.27 -4.57
CA ARG A 137 -7.65 7.77 -5.94
C ARG A 137 -8.83 8.70 -6.26
N SER A 138 -8.58 9.67 -7.12
CA SER A 138 -9.59 10.61 -7.56
C SER A 138 -9.33 10.97 -9.01
N THR A 139 -10.38 11.33 -9.73
CA THR A 139 -10.30 11.93 -11.05
C THR A 139 -9.58 13.29 -11.06
N LYS A 140 -9.42 13.92 -9.90
CA LYS A 140 -8.80 15.25 -9.73
C LYS A 140 -7.42 15.21 -9.06
N SER A 141 -7.06 14.11 -8.40
CA SER A 141 -5.76 14.01 -7.73
C SER A 141 -5.34 12.57 -7.46
N ILE A 142 -4.03 12.33 -7.47
CA ILE A 142 -3.41 11.10 -6.99
C ILE A 142 -2.60 11.43 -5.73
N THR A 143 -2.75 10.64 -4.67
CA THR A 143 -1.94 10.76 -3.45
C THR A 143 -0.91 9.64 -3.42
N LEU A 144 0.36 10.00 -3.24
CA LEU A 144 1.48 9.09 -3.05
C LEU A 144 1.89 9.12 -1.57
N LYS A 145 2.00 7.96 -0.96
CA LYS A 145 2.54 7.78 0.39
C LYS A 145 4.00 7.36 0.29
N LEU A 146 4.88 8.20 0.81
CA LEU A 146 6.33 8.10 0.66
C LEU A 146 6.97 7.84 2.01
N TYR A 147 7.99 6.99 2.03
CA TYR A 147 8.72 6.61 3.23
C TYR A 147 10.24 6.69 3.01
N SER A 148 10.97 6.90 4.11
CA SER A 148 12.42 6.90 4.18
C SER A 148 12.86 6.32 5.51
N SER A 149 13.13 5.01 5.53
CA SER A 149 13.63 4.27 6.70
C SER A 149 14.95 3.56 6.38
N GLY A 150 15.73 3.24 7.41
CA GLY A 150 16.97 2.45 7.27
C GLY A 150 18.22 3.22 6.82
N GLY A 151 18.15 4.54 6.70
CA GLY A 151 19.28 5.40 6.33
C GLY A 151 19.30 6.72 7.11
N VAL A 152 19.95 7.73 6.54
CA VAL A 152 19.96 9.08 7.11
C VAL A 152 18.67 9.81 6.74
N LEU A 153 18.05 10.50 7.71
CA LEU A 153 16.85 11.30 7.50
C LEU A 153 17.05 12.29 6.33
N PRO A 154 16.18 12.29 5.31
CA PRO A 154 16.40 13.08 4.11
C PRO A 154 16.03 14.54 4.35
N THR A 155 16.66 15.44 3.60
CA THR A 155 16.27 16.86 3.58
C THR A 155 15.05 17.15 2.69
N GLY A 156 14.68 16.18 1.85
CA GLY A 156 13.51 16.29 0.99
C GLY A 156 13.37 15.16 -0.02
N TYR A 157 12.36 15.30 -0.87
CA TYR A 157 11.93 14.33 -1.87
C TYR A 157 11.88 14.99 -3.26
N GLU A 158 12.22 14.25 -4.30
CA GLU A 158 11.93 14.62 -5.69
C GLU A 158 10.98 13.60 -6.30
N ILE A 159 9.85 14.09 -6.82
CA ILE A 159 8.78 13.26 -7.38
C ILE A 159 8.78 13.43 -8.88
N TYR A 160 8.80 12.28 -9.58
CA TYR A 160 8.82 12.20 -11.02
C TYR A 160 7.58 11.44 -11.51
N ARG A 161 7.03 11.86 -12.63
CA ARG A 161 5.84 11.27 -13.24
C ARG A 161 6.00 11.18 -14.74
N LYS A 162 5.40 10.15 -15.34
CA LYS A 162 5.08 10.11 -16.77
C LYS A 162 3.65 9.61 -16.99
N GLU A 163 3.00 10.09 -18.05
CA GLU A 163 1.73 9.51 -18.52
C GLU A 163 2.03 8.23 -19.31
N MET A 164 1.17 7.21 -19.18
CA MET A 164 1.31 5.98 -19.96
C MET A 164 1.24 6.28 -21.47
N GLY A 165 2.11 5.65 -22.24
CA GLY A 165 2.30 5.95 -23.67
C GLY A 165 3.25 7.10 -23.97
N ILE A 166 3.64 7.90 -22.96
CA ILE A 166 4.65 8.95 -23.10
C ILE A 166 6.02 8.45 -22.64
N VAL A 167 7.06 8.78 -23.40
CA VAL A 167 8.45 8.42 -23.11
C VAL A 167 9.04 9.40 -22.10
N GLY A 168 9.84 8.87 -21.16
CA GLY A 168 10.60 9.66 -20.19
C GLY A 168 9.78 10.14 -18.98
N TYR A 169 10.47 10.26 -17.84
CA TYR A 169 9.90 10.81 -16.61
C TYR A 169 10.21 12.31 -16.51
N LYS A 170 9.24 13.10 -16.04
CA LYS A 170 9.43 14.52 -15.72
C LYS A 170 9.35 14.72 -14.21
N LYS A 171 10.24 15.56 -13.67
CA LYS A 171 10.14 16.00 -12.27
C LYS A 171 8.93 16.92 -12.12
N ILE A 172 7.96 16.51 -11.30
CA ILE A 172 6.75 17.30 -11.05
C ILE A 172 6.81 18.06 -9.73
N ALA A 173 7.67 17.65 -8.81
CA ALA A 173 7.85 18.35 -7.53
C ALA A 173 9.22 18.13 -6.91
N THR A 174 9.61 19.09 -6.07
CA THR A 174 10.69 18.97 -5.09
C THR A 174 10.13 19.41 -3.75
N VAL A 175 9.99 18.47 -2.82
CA VAL A 175 9.45 18.72 -1.48
C VAL A 175 10.61 18.89 -0.52
N LYS A 176 10.74 20.08 0.09
CA LYS A 176 11.81 20.42 1.04
C LYS A 176 11.32 20.18 2.48
N LYS A 177 11.17 18.91 2.86
CA LYS A 177 10.67 18.54 4.20
C LYS A 177 11.50 17.38 4.76
N SER A 178 12.02 17.56 5.97
CA SER A 178 12.83 16.57 6.67
C SER A 178 11.97 15.70 7.57
N VAL A 179 11.38 14.65 6.99
CA VAL A 179 10.47 13.70 7.65
C VAL A 179 10.66 12.31 7.07
N GLU A 180 10.44 11.29 7.89
CA GLU A 180 10.52 9.87 7.49
C GLU A 180 9.34 9.42 6.64
N SER A 181 8.18 10.10 6.75
CA SER A 181 6.99 9.80 5.96
C SER A 181 6.30 11.07 5.46
N LEU A 182 5.72 10.98 4.25
CA LEU A 182 5.08 12.10 3.58
C LEU A 182 3.94 11.64 2.66
N ASN A 183 2.80 12.33 2.72
CA ASN A 183 1.73 12.22 1.73
C ASN A 183 1.87 13.35 0.69
N TYR A 184 2.24 13.01 -0.54
CA TYR A 184 2.29 13.95 -1.66
C TYR A 184 1.04 13.84 -2.53
N LYS A 185 0.31 14.95 -2.70
CA LYS A 185 -0.91 14.99 -3.52
C LYS A 185 -0.65 15.69 -4.86
N ASP A 186 -0.62 14.91 -5.93
CA ASP A 186 -0.55 15.38 -7.30
C ASP A 186 -1.95 15.80 -7.79
N LYS A 187 -2.22 17.10 -7.79
CA LYS A 187 -3.48 17.70 -8.26
C LYS A 187 -3.49 18.04 -9.75
N THR A 188 -2.40 17.74 -10.47
CA THR A 188 -2.22 18.12 -11.88
C THR A 188 -2.62 17.01 -12.84
N VAL A 189 -3.13 15.90 -12.32
CA VAL A 189 -3.57 14.74 -13.09
C VAL A 189 -4.84 15.06 -13.88
N LYS A 190 -4.95 14.47 -15.06
CA LYS A 190 -6.17 14.50 -15.88
C LYS A 190 -6.98 13.23 -15.65
N ALA A 191 -8.30 13.38 -15.50
CA ALA A 191 -9.22 12.28 -15.28
C ALA A 191 -9.10 11.19 -16.37
N GLY A 192 -9.16 9.92 -15.97
CA GLY A 192 -9.07 8.76 -16.86
C GLY A 192 -7.66 8.43 -17.37
N LYS A 193 -6.65 9.26 -17.08
CA LYS A 193 -5.27 8.98 -17.48
C LYS A 193 -4.55 8.12 -16.46
N THR A 194 -3.66 7.25 -16.95
CA THR A 194 -2.76 6.42 -16.14
C THR A 194 -1.36 7.01 -16.14
N TYR A 195 -0.74 7.05 -14.97
CA TYR A 195 0.59 7.59 -14.78
C TYR A 195 1.50 6.56 -14.12
N ARG A 196 2.81 6.66 -14.39
CA ARG A 196 3.85 6.01 -13.59
C ARG A 196 4.62 7.06 -12.80
N TYR A 197 4.82 6.80 -11.51
CA TYR A 197 5.56 7.66 -10.59
C TYR A 197 6.87 6.99 -10.18
N LYS A 198 7.93 7.78 -10.03
CA LYS A 198 9.18 7.40 -9.37
C LYS A 198 9.54 8.49 -8.38
N VAL A 199 10.08 8.11 -7.24
CA VAL A 199 10.48 9.06 -6.20
C VAL A 199 11.91 8.76 -5.79
N ARG A 200 12.62 9.79 -5.35
CA ARG A 200 13.89 9.64 -4.63
C ARG A 200 13.98 10.68 -3.52
N THR A 201 14.65 10.33 -2.44
CA THR A 201 15.00 11.27 -1.40
C THR A 201 16.34 11.93 -1.70
N TYR A 202 16.60 13.07 -1.05
CA TYR A 202 17.91 13.70 -1.10
C TYR A 202 18.32 14.28 0.26
N ILE A 203 19.61 14.24 0.54
CA ILE A 203 20.25 14.93 1.66
C ILE A 203 21.09 16.07 1.09
N LYS A 204 20.75 17.31 1.46
CA LYS A 204 21.50 18.50 1.08
C LYS A 204 22.52 18.83 2.16
N VAL A 205 23.81 18.83 1.80
CA VAL A 205 24.92 19.27 2.64
C VAL A 205 25.62 20.43 1.93
N GLY A 206 25.46 21.64 2.45
CA GLY A 206 25.88 22.86 1.76
C GLY A 206 25.23 22.98 0.38
N LYS A 207 26.05 23.06 -0.68
CA LYS A 207 25.57 23.13 -2.08
C LYS A 207 25.37 21.75 -2.73
N LYS A 208 25.86 20.67 -2.12
CA LYS A 208 25.80 19.31 -2.69
C LYS A 208 24.55 18.56 -2.23
N LYS A 209 24.00 17.73 -3.11
CA LYS A 209 22.93 16.78 -2.79
C LYS A 209 23.44 15.34 -2.97
N TYR A 210 23.09 14.49 -2.01
CA TYR A 210 23.25 13.04 -2.07
C TYR A 210 21.86 12.45 -2.27
N TYR A 211 21.71 11.51 -3.20
CA TYR A 211 20.41 11.04 -3.66
C TYR A 211 20.26 9.57 -3.34
N SER A 212 19.05 9.16 -2.96
CA SER A 212 18.74 7.74 -2.95
C SER A 212 18.71 7.23 -4.39
N ALA A 213 18.78 5.91 -4.55
CA ALA A 213 18.24 5.30 -5.76
C ALA A 213 16.79 5.77 -5.96
N PHE A 214 16.34 5.78 -7.21
CA PHE A 214 14.91 5.92 -7.46
C PHE A 214 14.19 4.69 -6.91
N THR A 215 13.00 4.90 -6.37
CA THR A 215 12.06 3.80 -6.17
C THR A 215 11.80 3.09 -7.51
N ASP A 216 11.34 1.85 -7.42
CA ASP A 216 10.57 1.28 -8.52
C ASP A 216 9.37 2.16 -8.88
N TYR A 217 8.81 1.93 -10.07
CA TYR A 217 7.71 2.76 -10.51
C TYR A 217 6.40 2.31 -9.89
N GLU A 218 5.53 3.27 -9.62
CA GLU A 218 4.14 3.00 -9.25
C GLU A 218 3.19 3.48 -10.32
N GLN A 219 2.34 2.56 -10.80
CA GLN A 219 1.38 2.82 -11.86
C GLN A 219 -0.01 3.06 -11.29
N ILE A 220 -0.57 4.26 -11.50
CA ILE A 220 -1.86 4.67 -10.92
C ILE A 220 -2.68 5.47 -11.94
N SER A 221 -3.97 5.17 -12.01
CA SER A 221 -4.94 5.91 -12.82
C SER A 221 -5.67 6.98 -12.01
N ALA A 222 -5.93 8.14 -12.62
CA ALA A 222 -6.77 9.20 -12.07
C ALA A 222 -8.26 8.90 -12.35
N THR A 223 -8.78 7.89 -11.65
CA THR A 223 -10.14 7.33 -11.82
C THR A 223 -11.00 7.58 -10.58
N ASN A 224 -12.28 7.21 -10.66
CA ASN A 224 -13.20 7.25 -9.51
C ASN A 224 -12.69 6.32 -8.41
N ARG A 225 -12.72 6.79 -7.16
CA ARG A 225 -12.32 6.01 -5.97
C ARG A 225 -13.10 4.70 -5.87
N SER A 226 -14.42 4.81 -6.00
CA SER A 226 -15.33 3.68 -6.14
C SER A 226 -15.88 3.68 -7.56
N GLY A 227 -15.89 2.50 -8.20
CA GLY A 227 -16.52 2.32 -9.49
C GLY A 227 -18.01 2.62 -9.40
N LYS A 228 -18.53 3.36 -10.38
CA LYS A 228 -19.95 3.71 -10.49
C LYS A 228 -20.54 3.01 -11.70
N TYR A 229 -21.53 2.15 -11.51
CA TYR A 229 -22.10 1.36 -12.59
C TYR A 229 -23.62 1.51 -12.59
N THR A 230 -24.24 1.29 -13.75
CA THR A 230 -25.69 1.09 -13.83
C THR A 230 -25.98 -0.32 -14.28
N PHE A 231 -26.87 -0.97 -13.57
CA PHE A 231 -27.37 -2.31 -13.86
C PHE A 231 -28.83 -2.20 -14.27
N LYS A 232 -29.19 -2.85 -15.39
CA LYS A 232 -30.57 -2.93 -15.89
C LYS A 232 -30.83 -4.31 -16.45
N PHE A 233 -32.05 -4.80 -16.36
CA PHE A 233 -32.50 -5.92 -17.19
C PHE A 233 -32.70 -5.45 -18.63
N ASP A 234 -32.33 -6.32 -19.57
CA ASP A 234 -32.62 -6.12 -20.97
C ASP A 234 -33.63 -7.16 -21.46
N ASN A 235 -34.92 -6.86 -21.25
CA ASN A 235 -36.03 -7.70 -21.67
C ASN A 235 -36.24 -7.69 -23.21
N SER A 236 -35.49 -6.86 -23.95
CA SER A 236 -35.55 -6.90 -25.41
C SER A 236 -34.86 -8.14 -25.99
N VAL A 237 -34.02 -8.81 -25.20
CA VAL A 237 -33.34 -10.05 -25.61
C VAL A 237 -34.22 -11.24 -25.28
N LYS A 238 -34.54 -12.05 -26.29
CA LYS A 238 -35.29 -13.30 -26.09
C LYS A 238 -34.47 -14.30 -25.25
N CYS A 239 -35.07 -14.76 -24.17
CA CYS A 239 -34.50 -15.68 -23.18
C CYS A 239 -35.42 -16.87 -22.96
N ALA A 240 -34.86 -18.00 -22.52
CA ALA A 240 -35.65 -19.07 -21.94
C ALA A 240 -36.23 -18.66 -20.57
N ASP A 241 -37.20 -19.41 -20.06
CA ASP A 241 -37.90 -19.09 -18.80
C ASP A 241 -36.96 -18.95 -17.60
N ASN A 242 -35.82 -19.65 -17.58
CA ASN A 242 -34.80 -19.59 -16.52
C ASN A 242 -33.57 -18.72 -16.88
N GLU A 243 -33.67 -17.90 -17.92
CA GLU A 243 -32.59 -17.05 -18.40
C GLU A 243 -32.94 -15.56 -18.30
N THR A 244 -31.93 -14.73 -18.13
CA THR A 244 -32.09 -13.27 -18.22
C THR A 244 -30.83 -12.58 -18.75
N VAL A 245 -30.95 -11.30 -19.08
CA VAL A 245 -29.84 -10.47 -19.54
C VAL A 245 -29.66 -9.25 -18.66
N TYR A 246 -28.47 -9.13 -18.08
CA TYR A 246 -28.03 -7.91 -17.42
C TYR A 246 -27.31 -7.00 -18.39
N LYS A 247 -27.75 -5.74 -18.48
CA LYS A 247 -27.03 -4.63 -19.09
C LYS A 247 -26.27 -3.87 -18.01
N ILE A 248 -24.96 -3.99 -18.03
CA ILE A 248 -24.02 -3.35 -17.10
C ILE A 248 -23.32 -2.22 -17.83
N THR A 249 -23.48 -0.98 -17.40
CA THR A 249 -22.78 0.18 -17.99
C THR A 249 -21.85 0.82 -16.98
N SER A 250 -20.57 0.93 -17.35
CA SER A 250 -19.56 1.62 -16.56
C SER A 250 -19.64 3.12 -16.81
N LYS A 251 -19.64 3.92 -15.74
CA LYS A 251 -19.64 5.37 -15.87
C LYS A 251 -18.25 5.90 -16.24
N ALA A 252 -18.23 7.15 -16.68
CA ALA A 252 -17.00 7.86 -17.01
C ALA A 252 -16.00 7.82 -15.85
N TYR A 253 -14.73 7.65 -16.21
CA TYR A 253 -13.58 7.63 -15.30
C TYR A 253 -13.58 6.51 -14.26
N ASN A 254 -14.39 5.47 -14.43
CA ASN A 254 -14.13 4.23 -13.72
C ASN A 254 -12.79 3.64 -14.16
N ASP A 255 -12.14 2.92 -13.26
CA ASP A 255 -11.12 1.94 -13.64
C ASP A 255 -11.77 0.75 -14.38
N THR A 256 -10.94 -0.14 -14.92
CA THR A 256 -11.44 -1.36 -15.56
C THR A 256 -12.03 -2.28 -14.51
N LEU A 257 -13.29 -2.66 -14.68
CA LEU A 257 -13.92 -3.73 -13.92
C LEU A 257 -13.56 -5.06 -14.58
N LYS A 258 -13.02 -6.00 -13.80
CA LYS A 258 -12.94 -7.41 -14.18
C LYS A 258 -14.01 -8.18 -13.43
N LEU A 259 -14.69 -9.09 -14.11
CA LEU A 259 -15.81 -9.88 -13.64
C LEU A 259 -15.42 -11.37 -13.73
N TYR A 260 -15.58 -12.13 -12.66
CA TYR A 260 -15.31 -13.58 -12.62
C TYR A 260 -16.59 -14.40 -12.34
N ASP A 261 -16.54 -15.70 -12.60
CA ASP A 261 -17.64 -16.66 -12.53
C ASP A 261 -17.98 -17.13 -11.12
N ASN A 262 -18.52 -16.22 -10.33
CA ASN A 262 -19.06 -16.53 -9.02
C ASN A 262 -20.32 -15.70 -8.77
N ALA A 263 -21.41 -16.07 -9.46
CA ALA A 263 -22.66 -15.33 -9.46
C ALA A 263 -23.80 -16.10 -8.80
N VAL A 264 -24.49 -15.40 -7.91
CA VAL A 264 -25.68 -15.87 -7.20
C VAL A 264 -26.85 -14.96 -7.56
N LEU A 265 -28.07 -15.48 -7.43
CA LEU A 265 -29.31 -14.77 -7.67
C LEU A 265 -30.33 -15.12 -6.59
N THR A 266 -30.90 -14.11 -5.94
CA THR A 266 -32.11 -14.26 -5.13
C THR A 266 -33.36 -13.89 -5.94
N ILE A 267 -34.34 -14.77 -6.02
CA ILE A 267 -35.60 -14.58 -6.77
C ILE A 267 -36.76 -14.61 -5.77
N GLU A 268 -37.70 -13.68 -5.89
CA GLU A 268 -38.98 -13.79 -5.19
C GLU A 268 -39.97 -14.59 -6.05
N LEU A 269 -40.55 -15.61 -5.45
CA LEU A 269 -41.52 -16.50 -6.06
C LEU A 269 -42.93 -15.89 -5.99
N ASP A 270 -43.86 -16.40 -6.79
CA ASP A 270 -45.24 -15.87 -6.84
C ASP A 270 -45.97 -15.94 -5.47
N ASN A 271 -45.51 -16.79 -4.55
CA ASN A 271 -46.03 -16.92 -3.19
C ASN A 271 -45.40 -15.95 -2.17
N GLY A 272 -44.54 -15.02 -2.61
CA GLY A 272 -43.84 -14.05 -1.77
C GLY A 272 -42.61 -14.59 -1.01
N SER A 273 -42.29 -15.88 -1.15
CA SER A 273 -41.03 -16.45 -0.62
C SER A 273 -39.85 -16.15 -1.54
N THR A 274 -38.62 -16.25 -1.03
CA THR A 274 -37.40 -16.07 -1.82
C THR A 274 -36.64 -17.38 -1.99
N ILE A 275 -35.96 -17.52 -3.14
CA ILE A 275 -35.03 -18.62 -3.44
C ILE A 275 -33.69 -18.06 -3.88
N GLU A 276 -32.61 -18.57 -3.31
CA GLU A 276 -31.25 -18.29 -3.75
C GLU A 276 -30.79 -19.38 -4.73
N THR A 277 -30.28 -18.98 -5.90
CA THR A 277 -29.80 -19.88 -6.95
C THR A 277 -28.48 -19.40 -7.52
N GLY A 278 -27.61 -20.34 -7.88
CA GLY A 278 -26.40 -20.01 -8.64
C GLY A 278 -26.76 -19.56 -10.05
N ILE A 279 -25.83 -18.88 -10.71
CA ILE A 279 -26.00 -18.45 -12.09
C ILE A 279 -24.85 -18.94 -12.96
N ASP A 280 -25.20 -19.57 -14.08
CA ASP A 280 -24.28 -19.79 -15.17
C ASP A 280 -24.27 -18.59 -16.13
N ILE A 281 -23.08 -18.04 -16.40
CA ILE A 281 -22.91 -17.08 -17.49
C ILE A 281 -22.89 -17.87 -18.81
N ILE A 282 -23.87 -17.63 -19.68
CA ILE A 282 -24.03 -18.36 -20.95
C ILE A 282 -23.26 -17.67 -22.07
N SER A 283 -23.45 -16.35 -22.18
CA SER A 283 -22.89 -15.55 -23.25
C SER A 283 -22.84 -14.08 -22.86
N TYR A 284 -22.03 -13.32 -23.58
CA TYR A 284 -21.88 -11.90 -23.35
C TYR A 284 -21.71 -11.14 -24.66
N ARG A 285 -22.03 -9.85 -24.66
CA ARG A 285 -21.65 -8.92 -25.75
C ARG A 285 -21.24 -7.56 -25.18
N LYS A 286 -20.41 -6.85 -25.92
CA LYS A 286 -19.97 -5.48 -25.58
C LYS A 286 -20.51 -4.51 -26.61
N GLY A 287 -21.14 -3.43 -26.17
CA GLY A 287 -21.84 -2.51 -27.06
C GLY A 287 -22.84 -3.25 -27.95
N ASP A 288 -22.95 -2.81 -29.20
CA ASP A 288 -23.80 -3.43 -30.23
C ASP A 288 -23.11 -4.60 -30.95
N GLY A 289 -21.99 -5.10 -30.40
CA GLY A 289 -21.27 -6.23 -30.96
C GLY A 289 -22.04 -7.56 -30.87
N PRO A 290 -21.56 -8.60 -31.57
CA PRO A 290 -22.21 -9.91 -31.56
C PRO A 290 -22.10 -10.58 -30.19
N TRP A 291 -23.05 -11.47 -29.91
CA TRP A 291 -23.01 -12.36 -28.75
C TRP A 291 -21.87 -13.37 -28.87
N LYS A 292 -21.10 -13.50 -27.79
CA LYS A 292 -20.01 -14.46 -27.66
C LYS A 292 -20.34 -15.46 -26.57
N LYS A 293 -20.14 -16.75 -26.84
CA LYS A 293 -20.29 -17.80 -25.83
C LYS A 293 -19.31 -17.55 -24.68
N TYR A 294 -19.80 -17.71 -23.45
CA TYR A 294 -18.96 -17.62 -22.28
C TYR A 294 -18.16 -18.93 -22.10
N LYS A 295 -16.90 -18.81 -21.67
CA LYS A 295 -16.02 -19.91 -21.29
C LYS A 295 -15.81 -19.83 -19.79
N SER A 296 -16.01 -20.94 -19.07
CA SER A 296 -15.78 -21.01 -17.62
C SER A 296 -14.35 -20.55 -17.27
N ASN A 297 -14.22 -19.90 -16.11
CA ASN A 297 -13.03 -19.28 -15.55
C ASN A 297 -12.45 -18.11 -16.38
N GLN A 298 -13.16 -17.61 -17.40
CA GLN A 298 -12.69 -16.43 -18.12
C GLN A 298 -13.09 -15.14 -17.38
N SER A 299 -12.15 -14.21 -17.24
CA SER A 299 -12.52 -12.87 -16.77
C SER A 299 -13.14 -12.04 -17.90
N LEU A 300 -14.25 -11.34 -17.62
CA LEU A 300 -14.81 -10.34 -18.53
C LEU A 300 -14.39 -8.95 -18.09
N THR A 301 -13.98 -8.10 -19.03
CA THR A 301 -13.56 -6.72 -18.71
C THR A 301 -14.57 -5.69 -19.16
N LEU A 302 -14.73 -4.62 -18.38
CA LEU A 302 -15.56 -3.47 -18.71
C LEU A 302 -14.79 -2.17 -18.42
N LYS A 303 -14.43 -1.41 -19.46
CA LYS A 303 -13.75 -0.13 -19.32
C LYS A 303 -14.74 1.01 -19.04
N ALA A 304 -14.23 2.19 -18.67
CA ALA A 304 -15.06 3.38 -18.51
C ALA A 304 -15.90 3.67 -19.76
N ASN A 305 -17.17 4.03 -19.55
CA ASN A 305 -18.18 4.30 -20.60
C ASN A 305 -18.58 3.11 -21.47
N GLU A 306 -18.03 1.91 -21.23
CA GLU A 306 -18.47 0.72 -21.95
C GLU A 306 -19.76 0.15 -21.33
N THR A 307 -20.49 -0.59 -22.15
CA THR A 307 -21.61 -1.42 -21.72
C THR A 307 -21.34 -2.88 -22.07
N LEU A 308 -21.60 -3.76 -21.10
CA LEU A 308 -21.56 -5.21 -21.21
C LEU A 308 -22.95 -5.77 -20.96
N TRP A 309 -23.40 -6.64 -21.87
CA TRP A 309 -24.57 -7.47 -21.66
C TRP A 309 -24.11 -8.85 -21.24
N LEU A 310 -24.64 -9.37 -20.14
CA LEU A 310 -24.40 -10.71 -19.64
C LEU A 310 -25.70 -11.50 -19.72
N LYS A 311 -25.73 -12.50 -20.60
CA LYS A 311 -26.81 -13.48 -20.63
C LYS A 311 -26.46 -14.63 -19.69
N VAL A 312 -27.43 -14.96 -18.88
CA VAL A 312 -27.27 -15.64 -17.60
C VAL A 312 -28.40 -16.65 -17.45
N ARG A 313 -28.14 -17.79 -16.78
CA ARG A 313 -29.13 -18.84 -16.52
C ARG A 313 -29.11 -19.24 -15.04
N ALA A 314 -30.27 -19.35 -14.42
CA ALA A 314 -30.40 -19.94 -13.08
C ALA A 314 -30.05 -21.43 -13.13
N THR A 315 -29.27 -21.90 -12.15
CA THR A 315 -28.88 -23.32 -12.06
C THR A 315 -30.03 -24.19 -11.53
N GLN A 316 -30.93 -23.61 -10.74
CA GLN A 316 -32.16 -24.26 -10.30
C GLN A 316 -33.30 -24.02 -11.28
N ASP A 317 -34.31 -24.89 -11.25
CA ASP A 317 -35.48 -24.80 -12.12
C ASP A 317 -36.46 -23.73 -11.62
N VAL A 318 -36.13 -22.47 -11.92
CA VAL A 318 -36.87 -21.28 -11.49
C VAL A 318 -37.10 -20.33 -12.66
N LYS A 319 -38.30 -19.72 -12.72
CA LYS A 319 -38.64 -18.76 -13.77
C LYS A 319 -38.17 -17.35 -13.44
N ILE A 320 -37.45 -16.71 -14.36
CA ILE A 320 -37.01 -15.31 -14.28
C ILE A 320 -37.98 -14.44 -15.09
N LYS A 321 -39.16 -14.16 -14.53
CA LYS A 321 -40.30 -13.64 -15.31
C LYS A 321 -40.20 -12.16 -15.71
N ASN A 322 -39.86 -11.24 -14.78
CA ASN A 322 -39.70 -9.79 -15.02
C ASN A 322 -39.35 -9.03 -13.70
N LEU A 323 -39.12 -7.71 -13.80
CA LEU A 323 -38.78 -6.77 -12.72
C LEU A 323 -39.82 -6.63 -11.59
N LYS A 324 -41.07 -7.10 -11.73
CA LYS A 324 -42.10 -6.93 -10.68
C LYS A 324 -42.04 -7.97 -9.56
N ASN A 325 -41.41 -9.11 -9.79
CA ASN A 325 -41.33 -10.23 -8.84
C ASN A 325 -39.90 -10.44 -8.32
N VAL A 326 -39.05 -9.41 -8.32
CA VAL A 326 -37.67 -9.58 -7.83
C VAL A 326 -37.24 -8.44 -6.93
N GLN A 327 -37.32 -8.69 -5.62
CA GLN A 327 -36.89 -7.77 -4.57
C GLN A 327 -35.38 -7.50 -4.56
N SER A 328 -34.53 -8.46 -4.93
CA SER A 328 -33.08 -8.26 -5.02
C SER A 328 -32.42 -9.26 -5.97
N TYR A 329 -31.96 -8.81 -7.14
CA TYR A 329 -30.99 -9.56 -7.92
C TYR A 329 -29.58 -9.26 -7.41
N GLU A 330 -29.15 -9.90 -6.32
CA GLU A 330 -27.78 -9.72 -5.81
C GLU A 330 -26.80 -10.43 -6.73
N LEU A 331 -26.38 -9.77 -7.82
CA LEU A 331 -25.29 -10.25 -8.66
C LEU A 331 -23.99 -10.11 -7.87
N ASN A 332 -23.72 -11.09 -7.02
CA ASN A 332 -22.41 -11.30 -6.42
C ASN A 332 -21.47 -11.65 -7.55
N MET A 333 -20.36 -10.94 -7.66
CA MET A 333 -19.28 -11.35 -8.54
C MET A 333 -18.00 -11.00 -7.85
N ASP A 334 -17.06 -11.94 -7.87
CA ASP A 334 -15.68 -11.57 -7.70
C ASP A 334 -15.36 -10.53 -8.77
N VAL A 335 -14.85 -9.40 -8.32
CA VAL A 335 -14.42 -8.33 -9.21
C VAL A 335 -13.05 -7.84 -8.84
N THR A 336 -12.30 -7.45 -9.87
CA THR A 336 -11.14 -6.59 -9.66
C THR A 336 -11.44 -5.21 -10.22
N TYR A 337 -11.36 -4.20 -9.37
CA TYR A 337 -11.43 -2.79 -9.77
C TYR A 337 -10.08 -2.12 -9.50
N GLY A 338 -9.33 -1.85 -10.56
CA GLY A 338 -7.92 -1.45 -10.45
C GLY A 338 -7.07 -2.59 -9.89
N LYS A 339 -6.58 -2.46 -8.65
CA LYS A 339 -5.81 -3.51 -7.92
C LYS A 339 -6.58 -4.11 -6.74
N ILE A 340 -7.86 -3.75 -6.57
CA ILE A 340 -8.67 -4.16 -5.43
C ILE A 340 -9.56 -5.31 -5.89
N SER A 341 -9.45 -6.45 -5.23
CA SER A 341 -10.38 -7.58 -5.36
C SER A 341 -11.44 -7.49 -4.28
N SER A 342 -12.70 -7.73 -4.63
CA SER A 342 -13.86 -7.54 -3.76
C SER A 342 -15.09 -8.20 -4.39
N PHE A 343 -16.17 -8.35 -3.60
CA PHE A 343 -17.49 -8.69 -4.11
C PHE A 343 -18.26 -7.44 -4.53
N LEU A 344 -18.82 -7.48 -5.74
CA LEU A 344 -19.75 -6.47 -6.21
C LEU A 344 -21.18 -6.85 -5.81
N TRP A 345 -21.90 -5.96 -5.12
CA TRP A 345 -23.33 -6.11 -4.87
C TRP A 345 -24.12 -5.08 -5.68
N ALA A 346 -25.08 -5.57 -6.46
CA ALA A 346 -25.96 -4.73 -7.28
C ALA A 346 -27.43 -4.96 -6.86
N TYR A 347 -28.14 -3.90 -6.49
CA TYR A 347 -29.58 -3.93 -6.22
C TYR A 347 -30.33 -3.16 -7.30
N PRO A 348 -30.82 -3.81 -8.38
CA PRO A 348 -31.45 -3.12 -9.50
C PRO A 348 -32.87 -2.57 -9.22
N TYR A 349 -33.44 -2.81 -8.03
CA TYR A 349 -34.88 -2.70 -7.73
C TYR A 349 -35.52 -1.30 -7.85
N ALA A 350 -34.77 -0.20 -7.84
CA ALA A 350 -35.39 1.13 -7.61
C ALA A 350 -35.29 2.14 -8.77
N GLY A 351 -34.97 1.74 -10.01
CA GLY A 351 -34.68 2.69 -11.10
C GLY A 351 -33.48 3.64 -10.83
N THR A 352 -32.88 3.51 -9.65
CA THR A 352 -31.75 4.22 -9.08
C THR A 352 -30.80 3.15 -8.56
N ALA A 353 -30.14 2.43 -9.48
CA ALA A 353 -29.19 1.40 -9.10
C ALA A 353 -28.06 2.02 -8.25
N LYS A 354 -28.18 1.93 -6.92
CA LYS A 354 -27.07 2.17 -6.00
C LYS A 354 -26.23 0.90 -6.01
N THR A 355 -25.08 0.98 -6.66
CA THR A 355 -24.06 -0.08 -6.58
C THR A 355 -23.14 0.22 -5.41
N VAL A 356 -23.05 -0.70 -4.46
CA VAL A 356 -22.04 -0.65 -3.41
C VAL A 356 -21.00 -1.71 -3.76
N MET A 357 -19.79 -1.30 -4.10
CA MET A 357 -18.66 -2.23 -3.99
C MET A 357 -18.36 -2.33 -2.50
N ASN A 358 -18.61 -3.49 -1.91
CA ASN A 358 -18.22 -3.71 -0.53
C ASN A 358 -16.71 -3.81 -0.49
N SER A 359 -16.06 -2.84 0.15
CA SER A 359 -14.61 -2.78 0.28
C SER A 359 -14.09 -3.79 1.30
N GLU A 360 -14.64 -4.99 1.34
CA GLU A 360 -13.95 -6.12 1.96
C GLU A 360 -12.89 -6.55 0.95
N ALA A 361 -11.71 -5.96 1.09
CA ALA A 361 -10.53 -6.43 0.40
C ALA A 361 -10.32 -7.87 0.83
N ILE A 362 -10.61 -8.82 -0.07
CA ILE A 362 -10.16 -10.19 0.13
C ILE A 362 -8.64 -10.12 -0.09
N HIS A 363 -7.91 -10.30 1.00
CA HIS A 363 -6.45 -10.27 1.05
C HIS A 363 -5.81 -11.37 0.20
#